data_AF-A0A7R9IIB3-F1
#
_entry.id   AF-A0A7R9IIB3-F1
#
_cell.length_a   1.000
_cell.length_b   1.000
_cell.length_c   1.000
_cell.angle_alpha   90.00
_cell.angle_beta   90.00
_cell.angle_gamma   90.00
#
_symmetry.space_group_name_H-M   'P 1'
#
loop_
_entity.id
_entity.type
_entity.pdbx_description
1 polymer ?
#
loop_
_entity_poly.entity_id
_entity_poly.type
_entity_poly.pdbx_seq_one_letter_code
_entity_poly.pdbx_strand_id
1 'polypeptide(L)'
;MLFIPPAAGQTIGKAWLFFGCRQRSLDLYRKEKQDMLEDKVLDRVFLALSREPTIPKTYVQDLIRKEAATVYQKIVVENGHFYVCGDCTMAEHVLQMLKQIIQEHGRMTDKDVENYMLKFRYNTLAPWLYVLILSPSQDENRYHEDIFGITLRTAEVHNRSRESARIKMASHP
;
A
#
# COMPACT_ATOMS: atom_id res chain seq x y z
N MET A 1 -5.98 -3.54 -16.19
CA MET A 1 -6.09 -4.52 -15.09
C MET A 1 -6.91 -5.67 -15.65
N LEU A 2 -6.30 -6.83 -15.89
CA LEU A 2 -7.02 -8.03 -16.29
C LEU A 2 -7.65 -8.63 -15.02
N PHE A 3 -8.98 -8.62 -14.95
CA PHE A 3 -9.70 -9.38 -13.93
C PHE A 3 -9.68 -10.86 -14.37
N ILE A 4 -8.93 -11.68 -13.64
CA ILE A 4 -8.97 -13.14 -13.82
C ILE A 4 -10.09 -13.63 -12.91
N PRO A 5 -11.20 -14.17 -13.44
CA PRO A 5 -12.25 -14.73 -12.60
C PRO A 5 -11.68 -15.90 -11.79
N PRO A 6 -12.13 -16.08 -10.54
CA PRO A 6 -11.65 -17.17 -9.71
C PRO A 6 -12.09 -18.50 -10.32
N ALA A 7 -11.27 -19.53 -10.14
CA ALA A 7 -11.70 -20.89 -10.45
C ALA A 7 -12.97 -21.24 -9.66
N ALA A 8 -13.88 -21.99 -10.29
CA ALA A 8 -15.17 -22.35 -9.70
C ALA A 8 -14.99 -23.01 -8.31
N GLY A 9 -15.62 -22.44 -7.28
CA GLY A 9 -15.58 -22.93 -5.90
C GLY A 9 -14.66 -22.15 -4.96
N GLN A 10 -13.90 -21.16 -5.44
CA GLN A 10 -13.07 -20.30 -4.60
C GLN A 10 -13.80 -18.99 -4.26
N THR A 11 -14.06 -18.75 -2.97
CA THR A 11 -14.60 -17.46 -2.51
C THR A 11 -13.49 -16.41 -2.56
N ILE A 12 -13.58 -15.44 -3.47
CA ILE A 12 -12.66 -14.30 -3.47
C ILE A 12 -12.90 -13.49 -2.18
N GLY A 13 -11.82 -13.21 -1.45
CA GLY A 13 -11.86 -12.31 -0.30
C GLY A 13 -12.27 -10.91 -0.74
N LYS A 14 -13.19 -10.30 0.00
CA LYS A 14 -13.69 -8.93 -0.25
C LYS A 14 -12.55 -7.92 -0.37
N ALA A 15 -12.42 -7.26 -1.53
CA ALA A 15 -11.34 -6.32 -1.81
C ALA A 15 -11.74 -4.85 -1.54
N TRP A 16 -10.81 -4.08 -1.00
CA TRP A 16 -10.93 -2.62 -0.81
C TRP A 16 -9.98 -1.91 -1.77
N LEU A 17 -10.48 -0.89 -2.47
CA LEU A 17 -9.70 -0.10 -3.42
C LEU A 17 -9.53 1.34 -2.92
N PHE A 18 -8.27 1.77 -2.72
CA PHE A 18 -7.93 3.17 -2.51
C PHE A 18 -7.37 3.76 -3.81
N PHE A 19 -8.08 4.71 -4.40
CA PHE A 19 -7.70 5.32 -5.67
C PHE A 19 -7.48 6.83 -5.50
N GLY A 20 -6.46 7.38 -6.15
CA GLY A 20 -6.13 8.80 -6.07
C GLY A 20 -6.06 9.48 -7.44
N CYS A 21 -6.66 10.65 -7.57
CA CYS A 21 -6.53 11.49 -8.76
C CYS A 21 -6.51 12.99 -8.41
N ARG A 22 -6.40 13.85 -9.43
CA ARG A 22 -6.35 15.31 -9.22
C ARG A 22 -7.73 15.88 -8.93
N GLN A 23 -8.71 15.55 -9.76
CA GLN A 23 -10.08 16.06 -9.73
C GLN A 23 -11.04 14.93 -10.08
N ARG A 24 -12.29 15.04 -9.67
CA ARG A 24 -13.30 13.98 -9.88
C ARG A 24 -13.55 13.69 -11.36
N SER A 25 -13.33 14.67 -12.24
CA SER A 25 -13.39 14.50 -13.70
C SER A 25 -12.32 13.55 -14.25
N LEU A 26 -11.24 13.32 -13.49
CA LEU A 26 -10.12 12.43 -13.83
C LEU A 26 -10.15 11.12 -13.03
N ASP A 27 -11.31 10.76 -12.49
CA ASP A 27 -11.52 9.45 -11.88
C ASP A 27 -11.58 8.35 -12.96
N LEU A 28 -10.41 7.76 -13.24
CA LEU A 28 -10.27 6.72 -14.25
C LEU A 28 -11.08 5.47 -13.85
N TYR A 29 -11.69 4.82 -14.84
CA TYR A 29 -12.47 3.58 -14.67
C TYR A 29 -13.63 3.70 -13.68
N ARG A 30 -14.25 4.88 -13.57
CA ARG A 30 -15.31 5.13 -12.60
C ARG A 30 -16.50 4.20 -12.77
N LYS A 31 -16.90 3.90 -14.01
CA LYS A 31 -18.02 3.00 -14.29
C LYS A 31 -17.65 1.56 -13.92
N GLU A 32 -16.48 1.10 -14.34
CA GLU A 32 -16.00 -0.25 -14.08
C GLU A 32 -15.82 -0.51 -12.57
N LYS A 33 -15.36 0.48 -11.81
CA LYS A 33 -15.33 0.42 -10.34
C LYS A 33 -16.73 0.27 -9.73
N GLN A 34 -17.72 0.96 -10.30
CA GLN A 34 -19.11 0.88 -9.86
C GLN A 34 -19.69 -0.50 -10.18
N ASP A 35 -19.48 -1.00 -11.40
CA ASP A 35 -19.87 -2.34 -11.82
C ASP A 35 -19.24 -3.41 -10.89
N MET A 36 -17.95 -3.27 -10.56
CA MET A 36 -17.26 -4.16 -9.61
C MET A 36 -17.80 -4.12 -8.17
N LEU A 37 -18.34 -2.98 -7.72
CA LEU A 37 -19.02 -2.87 -6.43
C LEU A 37 -20.37 -3.61 -6.45
N GLU A 38 -21.11 -3.47 -7.56
CA GLU A 38 -22.41 -4.14 -7.77
C GLU A 38 -22.24 -5.66 -7.85
N ASP A 39 -21.20 -6.12 -8.55
CA ASP A 39 -20.81 -7.52 -8.67
C ASP A 39 -20.15 -8.10 -7.40
N LYS A 40 -19.97 -7.27 -6.35
CA LYS A 40 -19.34 -7.62 -5.07
C LYS A 40 -17.90 -8.12 -5.19
N VAL A 41 -17.23 -7.80 -6.29
CA VAL A 41 -15.79 -7.99 -6.45
C VAL A 41 -15.04 -7.02 -5.54
N LEU A 42 -15.46 -5.75 -5.54
CA LEU A 42 -15.03 -4.75 -4.58
C LEU A 42 -16.10 -4.61 -3.48
N ASP A 43 -15.66 -4.56 -2.23
CA ASP A 43 -16.54 -4.28 -1.09
C ASP A 43 -16.58 -2.77 -0.80
N ARG A 44 -15.47 -2.05 -1.04
CA ARG A 44 -15.38 -0.60 -0.90
C ARG A 44 -14.40 0.04 -1.88
N VAL A 45 -14.73 1.26 -2.31
CA VAL A 45 -13.85 2.14 -3.09
C VAL A 45 -13.72 3.48 -2.40
N PHE A 46 -12.48 3.92 -2.20
CA PHE A 46 -12.12 5.21 -1.61
C PHE A 46 -11.45 6.08 -2.67
N LEU A 47 -11.91 7.33 -2.83
CA LEU A 47 -11.39 8.27 -3.82
C LEU A 47 -10.70 9.45 -3.14
N ALA A 48 -9.39 9.57 -3.32
CA ALA A 48 -8.57 10.69 -2.88
C ALA A 48 -8.44 11.74 -3.98
N LEU A 49 -8.78 13.00 -3.68
CA LEU A 49 -8.75 14.12 -4.61
C LEU A 49 -7.71 15.15 -4.15
N SER A 50 -6.68 15.38 -4.97
CA SER A 50 -5.54 16.22 -4.58
C SER A 50 -5.64 17.69 -5.02
N ARG A 51 -6.56 18.03 -5.94
CA ARG A 51 -6.69 19.36 -6.56
C ARG A 51 -8.16 19.74 -6.87
N GLU A 52 -9.11 19.13 -6.18
CA GLU A 52 -10.53 19.53 -6.31
C GLU A 52 -10.73 20.85 -5.55
N PRO A 53 -11.18 21.95 -6.19
CA PRO A 53 -11.19 23.27 -5.54
C PRO A 53 -12.02 23.35 -4.26
N THR A 54 -13.09 22.56 -4.17
CA THR A 54 -14.04 22.59 -3.06
C THR A 54 -13.72 21.59 -1.96
N ILE A 55 -12.64 20.81 -2.09
CA ILE A 55 -12.32 19.70 -1.17
C ILE A 55 -10.88 19.84 -0.71
N PRO A 56 -10.59 19.64 0.59
CA PRO A 56 -9.22 19.59 1.07
C PRO A 56 -8.38 18.57 0.29
N LYS A 57 -7.18 18.98 -0.09
CA LYS A 57 -6.20 18.12 -0.76
C LYS A 57 -5.98 16.85 0.05
N THR A 58 -6.32 15.71 -0.56
CA THR A 58 -6.28 14.39 0.06
C THR A 58 -5.49 13.43 -0.81
N TYR A 59 -4.67 12.59 -0.20
CA TYR A 59 -3.96 11.49 -0.83
C TYR A 59 -4.45 10.12 -0.33
N VAL A 60 -4.02 9.05 -1.01
CA VAL A 60 -4.43 7.68 -0.67
C VAL A 60 -4.02 7.29 0.75
N GLN A 61 -2.82 7.66 1.20
CA GLN A 61 -2.36 7.36 2.56
C GLN A 61 -3.21 8.07 3.63
N ASP A 62 -3.78 9.24 3.34
CA ASP A 62 -4.67 9.95 4.26
C ASP A 62 -6.00 9.19 4.42
N LEU A 63 -6.51 8.60 3.34
CA LEU A 63 -7.72 7.78 3.40
C LEU A 63 -7.47 6.44 4.10
N ILE A 64 -6.33 5.81 3.85
CA ILE A 64 -5.96 4.56 4.54
C ILE A 64 -5.83 4.80 6.04
N ARG A 65 -5.24 5.94 6.44
CA ARG A 65 -5.12 6.34 7.85
C ARG A 65 -6.47 6.54 8.53
N LYS A 66 -7.47 7.08 7.82
CA LYS A 66 -8.85 7.21 8.34
C LYS A 66 -9.50 5.86 8.62
N GLU A 67 -9.12 4.83 7.88
CA GLU A 67 -9.62 3.47 8.01
C GLU A 67 -8.65 2.55 8.78
N ALA A 68 -7.72 3.12 9.57
CA ALA A 68 -6.59 2.41 10.14
C ALA A 68 -6.95 1.13 10.91
N ALA A 69 -7.99 1.18 11.74
CA ALA A 69 -8.44 0.03 12.53
C ALA A 69 -8.88 -1.14 11.62
N THR A 70 -9.65 -0.84 10.57
CA THR A 70 -10.12 -1.86 9.61
C THR A 70 -8.98 -2.39 8.76
N VAL A 71 -8.06 -1.52 8.35
CA VAL A 71 -6.86 -1.89 7.59
C VAL A 71 -5.99 -2.83 8.43
N TYR A 72 -5.75 -2.51 9.70
CA TYR A 72 -5.04 -3.38 10.64
C TYR A 72 -5.73 -4.74 10.78
N GLN A 73 -7.05 -4.76 11.02
CA GLN A 73 -7.83 -5.98 11.14
C GLN A 73 -7.68 -6.87 9.89
N LYS A 74 -7.84 -6.30 8.69
CA LYS A 74 -7.71 -7.02 7.43
C LYS A 74 -6.33 -7.58 7.20
N ILE A 75 -5.28 -6.80 7.46
CA ILE A 75 -3.91 -7.20 7.13
C ILE A 75 -3.33 -8.13 8.20
N VAL A 76 -3.52 -7.82 9.48
CA VAL A 76 -2.83 -8.50 10.57
C VAL A 76 -3.66 -9.63 11.15
N VAL A 77 -4.97 -9.43 11.32
CA VAL A 77 -5.84 -10.42 11.97
C VAL A 77 -6.44 -11.40 10.96
N GLU A 78 -6.84 -10.91 9.79
CA GLU A 78 -7.46 -11.73 8.74
C GLU A 78 -6.43 -12.29 7.73
N ASN A 79 -5.12 -12.07 7.95
CA ASN A 79 -4.05 -12.44 7.01
C ASN A 79 -4.28 -11.96 5.56
N GLY A 80 -4.90 -10.79 5.40
CA GLY A 80 -5.18 -10.21 4.09
C GLY A 80 -3.93 -9.76 3.34
N HIS A 81 -4.09 -9.59 2.02
CA HIS A 81 -3.04 -9.08 1.15
C HIS A 81 -3.18 -7.58 0.95
N PHE A 82 -2.06 -6.89 0.75
CA PHE A 82 -1.99 -5.46 0.49
C PHE A 82 -1.19 -5.20 -0.78
N TYR A 83 -1.80 -4.51 -1.73
CA TYR A 83 -1.24 -4.24 -3.05
C TYR A 83 -1.05 -2.73 -3.23
N VAL A 84 0.15 -2.33 -3.65
CA VAL A 84 0.48 -0.94 -3.93
C VAL A 84 1.00 -0.84 -5.36
N CYS A 85 0.38 0.03 -6.16
CA CYS A 85 0.76 0.25 -7.54
C CYS A 85 0.79 1.75 -7.85
N GLY A 86 1.86 2.22 -8.49
CA GLY A 86 1.99 3.63 -8.89
C GLY A 86 3.40 4.20 -8.76
N ASP A 87 3.48 5.46 -8.36
CA ASP A 87 4.75 6.21 -8.21
C ASP A 87 5.54 5.76 -6.97
N CYS A 88 6.87 5.78 -7.06
CA CYS A 88 7.75 5.37 -5.97
C CYS A 88 7.58 6.21 -4.68
N THR A 89 7.34 7.51 -4.81
CA THR A 89 7.12 8.41 -3.66
C THR A 89 5.78 8.10 -2.99
N MET A 90 4.77 7.74 -3.79
CA MET A 90 3.47 7.33 -3.26
C MET A 90 3.60 6.01 -2.51
N ALA A 91 4.30 5.03 -3.08
CA ALA A 91 4.54 3.74 -2.43
C ALA A 91 5.30 3.90 -1.10
N GLU A 92 6.33 4.74 -1.06
CA GLU A 92 7.07 5.02 0.19
C GLU A 92 6.17 5.64 1.27
N HIS A 93 5.34 6.64 0.93
CA HIS A 93 4.42 7.23 1.89
C HIS A 93 3.36 6.24 2.39
N VAL A 94 2.85 5.36 1.52
CA VAL A 94 1.93 4.30 1.91
C VAL A 94 2.61 3.30 2.84
N LEU A 95 3.85 2.90 2.55
CA LEU A 95 4.61 1.99 3.41
C LEU A 95 4.82 2.58 4.81
N GLN A 96 5.22 3.86 4.92
CA GLN A 96 5.43 4.51 6.22
C GLN A 96 4.12 4.66 6.99
N MET A 97 3.04 5.03 6.32
CA MET A 97 1.71 5.11 6.95
C MET A 97 1.25 3.73 7.44
N LEU A 98 1.50 2.66 6.68
CA LEU A 98 1.13 1.31 7.08
C LEU A 98 1.92 0.84 8.31
N LYS A 99 3.23 1.15 8.38
CA LYS A 99 4.06 0.89 9.57
C LYS A 99 3.46 1.52 10.81
N GLN A 100 3.04 2.79 10.72
CA GLN A 100 2.40 3.51 11.83
C GLN A 100 1.09 2.85 12.26
N ILE A 101 0.24 2.42 11.31
CA ILE A 101 -1.00 1.71 11.63
C ILE A 101 -0.70 0.42 12.40
N ILE A 102 0.24 -0.39 11.93
CA ILE A 102 0.62 -1.66 12.57
C ILE A 102 1.17 -1.41 13.97
N GLN A 103 2.00 -0.38 14.12
CA GLN A 103 2.57 0.02 15.40
C GLN A 103 1.48 0.40 16.40
N GLU A 104 0.60 1.32 16.04
CA GLU A 104 -0.43 1.89 16.91
C GLU A 104 -1.47 0.85 17.30
N HIS A 105 -2.01 0.11 16.32
CA HIS A 105 -3.09 -0.86 16.56
C HIS A 105 -2.57 -2.18 17.11
N GLY A 106 -1.33 -2.58 16.77
CA GLY A 106 -0.69 -3.77 17.31
C GLY A 106 0.03 -3.55 18.64
N ARG A 107 0.15 -2.31 19.11
CA ARG A 107 0.97 -1.93 20.29
C ARG A 107 2.39 -2.49 20.22
N MET A 108 2.96 -2.45 19.01
CA MET A 108 4.26 -3.02 18.69
C MET A 108 5.37 -1.98 18.91
N THR A 109 6.58 -2.43 19.24
CA THR A 109 7.76 -1.56 19.20
C THR A 109 8.20 -1.32 17.76
N ASP A 110 9.05 -0.31 17.53
CA ASP A 110 9.63 -0.07 16.19
C ASP A 110 10.31 -1.33 15.63
N LYS A 111 11.04 -2.06 16.49
CA LYS A 111 11.71 -3.31 16.12
C LYS A 111 10.72 -4.40 15.73
N ASP A 112 9.60 -4.51 16.44
CA ASP A 112 8.57 -5.50 16.12
C ASP A 112 7.87 -5.18 14.81
N VAL A 113 7.63 -3.90 14.53
CA VAL A 113 7.08 -3.44 13.25
C VAL A 113 8.03 -3.74 12.10
N GLU A 114 9.32 -3.45 12.22
CA GLU A 114 10.30 -3.81 11.18
C GLU A 114 10.34 -5.32 10.94
N ASN A 115 10.35 -6.12 12.01
CA ASN A 115 10.31 -7.59 11.89
C ASN A 115 9.03 -8.08 11.22
N TYR A 116 7.88 -7.49 11.57
CA TYR A 116 6.60 -7.82 10.94
C TYR A 116 6.64 -7.45 9.45
N MET A 117 7.09 -6.25 9.12
CA MET A 117 7.16 -5.77 7.73
C MET A 117 8.13 -6.59 6.88
N LEU A 118 9.24 -7.07 7.46
CA LEU A 118 10.14 -7.99 6.77
C LEU A 118 9.42 -9.28 6.39
N LYS A 119 8.70 -9.91 7.33
CA LYS A 119 7.90 -11.11 7.05
C LYS A 119 6.77 -10.84 6.06
N PHE A 120 6.13 -9.68 6.17
CA PHE A 120 5.01 -9.29 5.33
C PHE A 120 5.40 -8.98 3.88
N ARG A 121 6.63 -8.48 3.65
CA ARG A 121 7.19 -8.11 2.33
C ARG A 121 8.03 -9.20 1.67
N TYR A 122 8.76 -10.00 2.46
CA TYR A 122 9.78 -10.92 1.95
C TYR A 122 9.54 -12.33 2.44
N ASN A 123 9.31 -13.23 1.49
CA ASN A 123 9.49 -14.66 1.71
C ASN A 123 10.95 -15.03 1.32
N THR A 124 11.70 -15.63 2.23
CA THR A 124 13.06 -16.22 2.06
C THR A 124 14.29 -15.32 1.83
N LEU A 125 14.63 -14.44 2.78
CA LEU A 125 16.06 -14.16 3.07
C LEU A 125 16.28 -14.12 4.58
N ALA A 126 16.19 -15.30 5.21
CA ALA A 126 17.04 -15.56 6.35
C ALA A 126 18.44 -15.86 5.76
N PRO A 127 19.43 -14.95 5.85
CA PRO A 127 20.80 -15.43 5.91
C PRO A 127 20.88 -16.31 7.16
N TRP A 128 21.80 -17.27 7.18
CA TRP A 128 22.02 -18.29 8.23
C TRP A 128 21.26 -19.61 8.03
N LEU A 129 21.93 -20.53 7.31
CA LEU A 129 22.19 -21.92 7.72
C LEU A 129 21.52 -22.31 9.05
N TYR A 130 20.44 -23.11 9.02
CA TYR A 130 20.15 -24.27 9.89
C TYR A 130 18.76 -24.84 9.53
N VAL A 131 18.70 -26.18 9.41
CA VAL A 131 17.54 -27.00 9.02
C VAL A 131 16.53 -27.11 10.15
N LEU A 132 15.24 -26.86 9.89
CA LEU A 132 14.11 -27.55 10.53
C LEU A 132 12.84 -27.51 9.64
N ILE A 133 12.16 -28.66 9.53
CA ILE A 133 10.93 -28.98 8.76
C ILE A 133 9.75 -28.89 9.77
N LEU A 134 8.56 -28.25 9.60
CA LEU A 134 7.40 -28.44 8.69
C LEU A 134 6.43 -27.23 8.77
N SER A 135 5.50 -27.18 7.80
CA SER A 135 4.59 -26.13 7.30
C SER A 135 3.67 -25.34 8.28
N PRO A 136 3.30 -24.10 7.88
CA PRO A 136 1.90 -23.76 7.66
C PRO A 136 1.65 -23.19 6.26
N SER A 137 0.62 -23.70 5.58
CA SER A 137 0.09 -23.12 4.35
C SER A 137 -0.71 -21.86 4.67
N GLN A 138 -0.04 -20.71 4.65
CA GLN A 138 -0.60 -19.37 4.46
C GLN A 138 0.42 -18.66 3.57
N ASP A 139 0.00 -18.08 2.45
CA ASP A 139 0.94 -17.41 1.55
C ASP A 139 1.59 -16.23 2.30
N GLU A 140 2.87 -16.34 2.68
CA GLU A 140 3.53 -15.38 3.59
C GLU A 140 3.97 -14.09 2.85
N ASN A 141 3.96 -14.10 1.51
CA ASN A 141 4.18 -12.91 0.68
C ASN A 141 2.87 -12.14 0.48
N ARG A 142 2.53 -11.25 1.42
CA ARG A 142 1.22 -10.57 1.45
C ARG A 142 1.27 -9.09 1.15
N TYR A 143 2.46 -8.51 0.98
CA TYR A 143 2.65 -7.13 0.54
C TYR A 143 3.31 -7.07 -0.83
N HIS A 144 2.58 -6.55 -1.81
CA HIS A 144 2.97 -6.57 -3.22
C HIS A 144 3.12 -5.13 -3.72
N GLU A 145 4.27 -4.81 -4.32
CA GLU A 145 4.57 -3.49 -4.88
C GLU A 145 4.83 -3.61 -6.40
N ASP A 146 4.06 -2.88 -7.20
CA ASP A 146 4.31 -2.70 -8.64
C ASP A 146 4.55 -1.20 -8.91
N ILE A 147 5.82 -0.80 -8.84
CA ILE A 147 6.26 0.60 -8.84
C ILE A 147 6.81 0.97 -10.22
N PHE A 148 6.19 1.96 -10.87
CA PHE A 148 6.57 2.40 -12.23
C PHE A 148 7.73 3.41 -12.26
N GLY A 149 8.46 3.60 -11.15
CA GLY A 149 9.50 4.62 -10.99
C GLY A 149 8.95 6.02 -10.61
N ILE A 150 9.71 7.09 -10.91
CA ILE A 150 9.29 8.48 -10.68
C ILE A 150 8.38 8.93 -11.82
N THR A 151 7.08 8.80 -11.62
CA THR A 151 6.03 9.13 -12.60
C THR A 151 5.19 10.33 -12.18
N LEU A 152 5.24 10.71 -10.90
CA LEU A 152 4.54 11.86 -10.34
C LEU A 152 5.54 12.91 -9.81
N ARG A 153 5.22 14.19 -10.04
CA ARG A 153 5.97 15.34 -9.52
C ARG A 153 7.48 15.28 -9.82
N THR A 154 7.87 14.74 -10.98
CA THR A 154 9.27 14.47 -11.36
C THR A 154 10.19 15.66 -11.13
N ALA A 155 9.77 16.88 -11.49
CA ALA A 155 10.57 18.10 -11.26
C ALA A 155 10.74 18.44 -9.76
N GLU A 156 9.68 18.36 -8.96
CA GLU A 156 9.70 18.65 -7.51
C GLU A 156 10.53 17.61 -6.77
N VAL A 157 10.34 16.32 -7.11
CA VAL A 157 11.05 15.19 -6.50
C VAL A 157 12.54 15.24 -6.83
N HIS A 158 12.92 15.43 -8.10
CA HIS A 158 14.33 15.53 -8.47
C HIS A 158 15.02 16.75 -7.85
N ASN A 159 14.32 17.88 -7.74
CA ASN A 159 14.89 19.07 -7.10
C ASN A 159 15.10 18.84 -5.60
N ARG A 160 14.12 18.22 -4.91
CA ARG A 160 14.28 17.85 -3.50
C ARG A 160 15.40 16.84 -3.28
N SER A 161 15.50 15.80 -4.11
CA SER A 161 16.58 14.82 -4.01
C SER A 161 17.96 15.44 -4.24
N ARG A 162 18.09 16.35 -5.22
CA ARG A 162 19.33 17.11 -5.46
C ARG A 162 19.68 18.01 -4.29
N GLU A 163 18.69 18.66 -3.69
CA GLU A 163 18.91 19.53 -2.53
C GLU A 163 19.32 18.73 -1.29
N SER A 164 18.65 17.60 -1.00
CA SER A 164 19.04 16.71 0.08
C SER A 164 20.44 16.13 -0.10
N ALA A 165 20.84 15.81 -1.33
CA ALA A 165 22.20 15.35 -1.64
C ALA A 165 23.24 16.46 -1.43
N ARG A 166 22.95 17.70 -1.87
CA ARG A 166 23.80 18.87 -1.61
C ARG A 166 24.01 19.12 -0.12
N ILE A 167 22.94 19.06 0.67
CA ILE A 167 23.01 19.24 2.12
C ILE A 167 23.87 18.15 2.77
N LYS A 168 23.71 16.88 2.37
CA LYS A 168 24.54 15.77 2.89
C LYS A 168 26.01 15.89 2.51
N MET A 169 26.32 16.35 1.29
CA MET A 169 27.71 16.60 0.85
C MET A 169 28.32 17.79 1.58
N ALA A 170 27.54 18.82 1.90
CA ALA A 170 28.01 19.98 2.67
C ALA A 170 28.21 19.67 4.17
N SER A 171 27.57 18.61 4.69
CA SER A 171 27.62 18.25 6.11
C SER A 171 28.64 17.16 6.45
N HIS A 172 29.38 16.63 5.48
CA HIS A 172 30.52 15.73 5.68
C HIS A 172 31.75 16.31 4.93
N PRO A 173 32.63 17.06 5.61
CA PRO A 173 33.91 17.50 5.04
C PRO A 173 34.89 16.35 4.82
#